data_AF-A0A522W0U7-F1
#
_entry.id   AF-A0A522W0U7-F1
#
_cell.length_a   1.000
_cell.length_b   1.000
_cell.length_c   1.000
_cell.angle_alpha   90.00
_cell.angle_beta   90.00
_cell.angle_gamma   90.00
#
_symmetry.space_group_name_H-M   'P 1'
#
loop_
_entity.id
_entity.type
_entity.pdbx_description
1 polymer ?
#
loop_
_entity_poly.entity_id
_entity_poly.type
_entity_poly.pdbx_seq_one_letter_code
_entity_poly.pdbx_strand_id
1 'polypeptide(L)'
;MTGTPSAIKRLAKPASRSWAGGWPGRDRIAAGFGVSVDIPKLRPFHGERQERGTMSVESIRLAELLCARLCHDLAGPAGAIANGAELMGEDDPGMAEEAAALMAGAASQLGNRLRFFRAAFGWEGGAAKDLAEAGRIAADFLAPLPGQPPRFVLEGPKGTDPGPGGLKLLHLLMLLGSEALPRGGRLTLTASPQTLCVLAEGQGANLNHETAVMLQGRAEAPPPTPRTAPVLFARALARETGWTLSAEATPGGLNLAAKR
;
A
#
# COMPACT_ATOMS: atom_id res chain seq x y z
N MET A 1 -40.74 -43.81 -37.24
CA MET A 1 -40.92 -42.39 -37.61
C MET A 1 -40.56 -41.55 -36.39
N THR A 2 -39.57 -40.65 -36.57
CA THR A 2 -39.19 -39.48 -35.75
C THR A 2 -38.93 -39.74 -34.25
N GLY A 3 -37.70 -39.79 -33.69
CA GLY A 3 -36.52 -38.92 -33.89
C GLY A 3 -36.83 -37.51 -33.38
N THR A 4 -36.31 -36.97 -32.26
CA THR A 4 -34.90 -36.64 -31.99
C THR A 4 -34.74 -36.17 -30.52
N PRO A 5 -33.61 -36.44 -29.83
CA PRO A 5 -33.22 -35.82 -28.55
C PRO A 5 -32.27 -34.62 -28.77
N SER A 6 -32.33 -33.58 -27.94
CA SER A 6 -31.46 -32.39 -28.03
C SER A 6 -31.29 -31.74 -26.65
N ALA A 7 -30.14 -31.28 -26.18
CA ALA A 7 -28.74 -31.54 -26.48
C ALA A 7 -27.98 -30.92 -25.28
N ILE A 8 -27.22 -31.73 -24.55
CA ILE A 8 -26.26 -31.29 -23.54
C ILE A 8 -25.12 -30.57 -24.26
N LYS A 9 -25.00 -29.25 -24.08
CA LYS A 9 -23.84 -28.51 -24.59
C LYS A 9 -22.64 -28.77 -23.68
N ARG A 10 -21.69 -29.56 -24.19
CA ARG A 10 -20.33 -29.72 -23.67
C ARG A 10 -19.66 -28.35 -23.52
N LEU A 11 -19.19 -28.03 -22.32
CA LEU A 11 -18.19 -26.99 -22.09
C LEU A 11 -16.84 -27.52 -22.63
N ALA A 12 -16.31 -26.84 -23.64
CA ALA A 12 -14.99 -27.14 -24.19
C ALA A 12 -13.89 -26.65 -23.23
N LYS A 13 -12.88 -27.50 -22.99
CA LYS A 13 -11.67 -27.16 -22.23
C LYS A 13 -10.89 -26.04 -22.93
N PRO A 14 -10.31 -25.06 -22.23
CA PRO A 14 -9.41 -24.10 -22.85
C PRO A 14 -8.08 -24.78 -23.20
N ALA A 15 -7.71 -24.70 -24.47
CA ALA A 15 -6.40 -25.13 -24.96
C ALA A 15 -5.32 -24.17 -24.46
N SER A 16 -4.23 -24.75 -23.94
CA SER A 16 -2.99 -24.05 -23.63
C SER A 16 -2.43 -23.41 -24.90
N ARG A 17 -2.17 -22.09 -24.87
CA ARG A 17 -1.35 -21.43 -25.88
C ARG A 17 -0.17 -20.73 -25.21
N SER A 18 0.99 -21.26 -25.53
CA SER A 18 2.31 -20.73 -25.27
C SER A 18 2.44 -19.31 -25.85
N TRP A 19 2.92 -18.39 -25.03
CA TRP A 19 3.28 -17.04 -25.43
C TRP A 19 4.65 -17.08 -26.12
N ALA A 20 4.64 -17.22 -27.44
CA ALA A 20 5.80 -16.97 -28.29
C ALA A 20 5.33 -16.14 -29.50
N GLY A 21 5.92 -14.96 -29.69
CA GLY A 21 5.72 -14.15 -30.89
C GLY A 21 5.54 -12.66 -30.59
N GLY A 22 6.55 -11.88 -30.93
CA GLY A 22 6.63 -10.44 -30.72
C GLY A 22 5.54 -9.63 -31.43
N TRP A 23 5.45 -8.37 -31.03
CA TRP A 23 4.56 -7.37 -31.63
C TRP A 23 5.24 -6.66 -32.79
N PRO A 24 4.76 -6.82 -34.04
CA PRO A 24 4.97 -5.83 -35.08
C PRO A 24 3.67 -5.06 -35.33
N GLY A 25 3.78 -3.72 -35.39
CA GLY A 25 2.87 -2.85 -36.14
C GLY A 25 1.43 -2.78 -35.62
N ARG A 26 1.13 -1.68 -34.93
CA ARG A 26 -0.24 -1.18 -34.78
C ARG A 26 -0.83 -1.02 -36.18
N ASP A 27 -1.97 -1.65 -36.45
CA ASP A 27 -3.07 -1.06 -37.20
C ASP A 27 -4.35 -1.91 -37.04
N ARG A 28 -5.42 -1.23 -36.57
CA ARG A 28 -6.83 -1.63 -36.61
C ARG A 28 -7.24 -2.87 -35.80
N ILE A 29 -7.66 -2.65 -34.55
CA ILE A 29 -8.63 -3.53 -33.89
C ILE A 29 -10.02 -3.17 -34.42
N ALA A 30 -10.51 -3.94 -35.39
CA ALA A 30 -11.93 -3.98 -35.70
C ALA A 30 -12.62 -4.87 -34.66
N ALA A 31 -13.15 -4.27 -33.59
CA ALA A 31 -14.06 -4.96 -32.68
C ALA A 31 -15.48 -4.89 -33.29
N GLY A 32 -15.95 -6.03 -33.79
CA GLY A 32 -17.31 -6.21 -34.28
C GLY A 32 -18.30 -6.19 -33.11
N PHE A 33 -18.73 -5.00 -32.72
CA PHE A 33 -20.03 -4.73 -32.08
C PHE A 33 -20.43 -3.33 -32.53
N GLY A 34 -21.51 -3.24 -33.31
CA GLY A 34 -21.99 -2.00 -33.94
C GLY A 34 -22.57 -1.01 -32.93
N VAL A 35 -21.70 -0.40 -32.12
CA VAL A 35 -22.01 0.78 -31.31
C VAL A 35 -21.06 1.88 -31.75
N SER A 36 -21.58 2.82 -32.55
CA SER A 36 -20.87 4.06 -32.85
C SER A 36 -20.87 4.93 -31.61
N VAL A 37 -19.74 5.00 -30.92
CA VAL A 37 -19.51 5.98 -29.86
C VAL A 37 -18.86 7.19 -30.51
N ASP A 38 -19.51 8.35 -30.47
CA ASP A 38 -18.90 9.61 -30.85
C ASP A 38 -17.75 9.92 -29.88
N ILE A 39 -16.52 9.70 -30.33
CA ILE A 39 -15.33 10.12 -29.61
C ILE A 39 -15.15 11.62 -29.92
N PRO A 40 -15.40 12.54 -28.97
CA PRO A 40 -15.16 13.96 -29.22
C PRO A 40 -13.69 14.15 -29.59
N LYS A 41 -13.42 14.97 -30.62
CA LYS A 41 -12.06 15.34 -31.01
C LYS A 41 -11.34 15.86 -29.76
N LEU A 42 -10.40 15.06 -29.25
CA LEU A 42 -9.53 15.46 -28.15
C LEU A 42 -8.86 16.77 -28.58
N ARG A 43 -9.17 17.86 -27.87
CA ARG A 43 -8.37 19.08 -28.00
C ARG A 43 -6.92 18.69 -27.68
N PRO A 44 -5.94 19.10 -28.50
CA PRO A 44 -4.55 18.83 -28.19
C PRO A 44 -4.27 19.36 -26.78
N PHE A 45 -3.83 18.47 -25.90
CA PHE A 45 -3.39 18.83 -24.57
C PHE A 45 -2.17 19.73 -24.75
N HIS A 46 -2.36 21.04 -24.65
CA HIS A 46 -1.26 21.99 -24.48
C HIS A 46 -0.76 21.89 -23.04
N GLY A 47 -0.25 20.71 -22.68
CA GLY A 47 0.67 20.59 -21.57
C GLY A 47 1.98 21.18 -22.05
N GLU A 48 2.48 22.18 -21.33
CA GLU A 48 3.88 22.59 -21.44
C GLU A 48 4.74 21.33 -21.51
N ARG A 49 5.65 21.31 -22.47
CA ARG A 49 6.54 20.17 -22.72
C ARG A 49 7.48 20.06 -21.52
N GLN A 50 7.00 19.45 -20.44
CA GLN A 50 7.78 19.15 -19.25
C GLN A 50 8.95 18.30 -19.74
N GLU A 51 10.17 18.83 -19.58
CA GLU A 51 11.38 18.15 -19.97
C GLU A 51 11.30 16.70 -19.48
N ARG A 52 11.53 15.74 -20.38
CA ARG A 52 11.64 14.33 -20.00
C ARG A 52 12.88 14.21 -19.11
N GLY A 53 12.69 14.46 -17.81
CA GLY A 53 13.70 14.24 -16.80
C GLY A 53 14.19 12.81 -16.95
N THR A 54 15.49 12.64 -17.16
CA THR A 54 16.08 11.32 -17.17
C THR A 54 15.87 10.76 -15.77
N MET A 55 15.08 9.68 -15.63
CA MET A 55 14.91 9.03 -14.34
C MET A 55 16.29 8.63 -13.83
N SER A 56 16.67 9.10 -12.64
CA SER A 56 17.96 8.74 -12.08
C SER A 56 17.95 7.24 -11.72
N VAL A 57 19.12 6.61 -11.78
CA VAL A 57 19.27 5.19 -11.38
C VAL A 57 18.80 5.00 -9.94
N GLU A 58 19.00 6.01 -9.07
CA GLU A 58 18.50 6.01 -7.70
C GLU A 58 16.97 6.06 -7.62
N SER A 59 16.29 6.81 -8.50
CA SER A 59 14.82 6.83 -8.56
C SER A 59 14.25 5.47 -8.98
N ILE A 60 14.86 4.83 -9.99
CA ILE A 60 14.47 3.48 -10.42
C ILE A 60 14.69 2.48 -9.28
N ARG A 61 15.85 2.55 -8.61
CA ARG A 61 16.16 1.64 -7.51
C ARG A 61 15.19 1.80 -6.34
N LEU A 62 14.82 3.03 -5.98
CA LEU A 62 13.80 3.25 -4.94
C LEU A 62 12.44 2.66 -5.35
N ALA A 63 12.04 2.79 -6.61
CA ALA A 63 10.83 2.18 -7.12
C ALA A 63 10.86 0.65 -7.04
N GLU A 64 11.97 0.01 -7.43
CA GLU A 64 12.17 -1.45 -7.30
C GLU A 64 12.00 -1.91 -5.85
N LEU A 65 12.64 -1.22 -4.90
CA LEU A 65 12.59 -1.57 -3.49
C LEU A 65 11.18 -1.38 -2.90
N LEU A 66 10.48 -0.32 -3.29
CA LEU A 66 9.08 -0.10 -2.89
C LEU A 66 8.16 -1.16 -3.48
N CYS A 67 8.32 -1.52 -4.76
CA CYS A 67 7.55 -2.61 -5.37
C CYS A 67 7.76 -3.93 -4.63
N ALA A 68 9.02 -4.30 -4.34
CA ALA A 68 9.32 -5.49 -3.56
C ALA A 68 8.68 -5.47 -2.16
N ARG A 69 8.71 -4.31 -1.50
CA ARG A 69 8.10 -4.12 -0.17
C ARG A 69 6.57 -4.27 -0.20
N LEU A 70 5.91 -3.63 -1.16
CA LEU A 70 4.46 -3.72 -1.34
C LEU A 70 4.02 -5.15 -1.68
N CYS A 71 4.73 -5.83 -2.58
CA CYS A 71 4.45 -7.22 -2.90
C CYS A 71 4.57 -8.12 -1.67
N HIS A 72 5.62 -7.95 -0.86
CA HIS A 72 5.79 -8.70 0.38
C HIS A 72 4.60 -8.49 1.35
N ASP A 73 4.22 -7.24 1.62
CA ASP A 73 3.20 -6.92 2.63
C ASP A 73 1.78 -7.34 2.20
N LEU A 74 1.54 -7.45 0.89
CA LEU A 74 0.26 -7.88 0.32
C LEU A 74 0.19 -9.40 0.07
N ALA A 75 1.33 -10.09 -0.02
CA ALA A 75 1.38 -11.53 -0.31
C ALA A 75 0.67 -12.37 0.77
N GLY A 76 0.83 -12.01 2.05
CA GLY A 76 0.18 -12.71 3.17
C GLY A 76 -1.35 -12.80 3.04
N PRO A 77 -2.07 -11.66 3.04
CA PRO A 77 -3.53 -11.70 2.89
C PRO A 77 -3.98 -12.23 1.51
N ALA A 78 -3.24 -11.98 0.44
CA ALA A 78 -3.56 -12.57 -0.88
C ALA A 78 -3.47 -14.10 -0.86
N GLY A 79 -2.44 -14.66 -0.22
CA GLY A 79 -2.28 -16.11 -0.04
C GLY A 79 -3.39 -16.71 0.82
N ALA A 80 -3.80 -16.05 1.90
CA ALA A 80 -4.91 -16.51 2.73
C ALA A 80 -6.25 -16.60 1.97
N ILE A 81 -6.50 -15.67 1.03
CA ILE A 81 -7.67 -15.74 0.14
C ILE A 81 -7.58 -16.94 -0.79
N ALA A 82 -6.42 -17.17 -1.41
CA ALA A 82 -6.20 -18.31 -2.30
C ALA A 82 -6.39 -19.65 -1.56
N ASN A 83 -5.77 -19.78 -0.38
CA ASN A 83 -5.90 -20.97 0.45
C ASN A 83 -7.35 -21.23 0.87
N GLY A 84 -8.08 -20.18 1.27
CA GLY A 84 -9.51 -20.32 1.59
C GLY A 84 -10.34 -20.77 0.38
N ALA A 85 -10.03 -20.27 -0.82
CA ALA A 85 -10.74 -20.68 -2.04
C ALA A 85 -10.51 -22.16 -2.39
N GLU A 86 -9.34 -22.71 -2.07
CA GLU A 86 -9.05 -24.14 -2.23
C GLU A 86 -9.91 -24.99 -1.26
N LEU A 87 -10.04 -24.55 0.00
CA LEU A 87 -10.83 -25.24 1.02
C LEU A 87 -12.35 -25.24 0.73
N MET A 88 -12.85 -24.24 -0.01
CA MET A 88 -14.25 -24.20 -0.45
C MET A 88 -14.62 -25.36 -1.41
N GLY A 89 -13.64 -26.04 -1.99
CA GLY A 89 -13.84 -27.20 -2.88
C GLY A 89 -13.98 -28.54 -2.16
N GLU A 90 -13.88 -28.58 -0.83
CA GLU A 90 -13.99 -29.79 -0.03
C GLU A 90 -15.45 -30.07 0.37
N ASP A 91 -15.86 -31.35 0.40
CA ASP A 91 -17.23 -31.79 0.73
C ASP A 91 -17.49 -31.80 2.26
N ASP A 92 -17.01 -30.78 2.98
CA ASP A 92 -17.29 -30.56 4.41
C ASP A 92 -17.98 -29.20 4.63
N PRO A 93 -19.28 -29.19 5.00
CA PRO A 93 -20.03 -27.95 5.24
C PRO A 93 -19.45 -27.04 6.33
N GLY A 94 -18.82 -27.61 7.37
CA GLY A 94 -18.21 -26.80 8.44
C GLY A 94 -16.94 -26.10 7.94
N MET A 95 -16.16 -26.79 7.10
CA MET A 95 -14.94 -26.25 6.52
C MET A 95 -15.23 -25.12 5.52
N ALA A 96 -16.31 -25.21 4.76
CA ALA A 96 -16.72 -24.15 3.83
C ALA A 96 -17.07 -22.84 4.56
N GLU A 97 -17.73 -22.91 5.72
CA GLU A 97 -18.05 -21.71 6.50
C GLU A 97 -16.79 -21.05 7.08
N GLU A 98 -15.87 -21.85 7.64
CA GLU A 98 -14.59 -21.36 8.14
C GLU A 98 -13.72 -20.75 7.03
N ALA A 99 -13.67 -21.40 5.87
CA ALA A 99 -12.95 -20.90 4.69
C ALA A 99 -13.51 -19.57 4.20
N ALA A 100 -14.84 -19.43 4.14
CA ALA A 100 -15.49 -18.17 3.77
C ALA A 100 -15.16 -17.04 4.76
N ALA A 101 -15.17 -17.33 6.06
CA ALA A 101 -14.80 -16.37 7.10
C ALA A 101 -13.33 -15.93 7.00
N LEU A 102 -12.42 -16.89 6.76
CA LEU A 102 -10.99 -16.63 6.54
C LEU A 102 -10.77 -15.72 5.32
N MET A 103 -11.40 -16.04 4.19
CA MET A 103 -11.31 -15.25 2.97
C MET A 103 -11.83 -13.83 3.17
N ALA A 104 -12.98 -13.66 3.85
CA ALA A 104 -13.56 -12.34 4.13
C ALA A 104 -12.62 -11.48 5.00
N GLY A 105 -12.04 -12.07 6.05
CA GLY A 105 -11.05 -11.40 6.90
C GLY A 105 -9.80 -10.99 6.13
N ALA A 106 -9.25 -11.89 5.30
CA ALA A 106 -8.07 -11.63 4.49
C ALA A 106 -8.33 -10.58 3.39
N ALA A 107 -9.49 -10.59 2.75
CA ALA A 107 -9.90 -9.60 1.76
C ALA A 107 -10.04 -8.20 2.38
N SER A 108 -10.63 -8.11 3.58
CA SER A 108 -10.70 -6.86 4.34
C SER A 108 -9.29 -6.33 4.66
N GLN A 109 -8.41 -7.20 5.17
CA GLN A 109 -7.03 -6.84 5.49
C GLN A 109 -6.25 -6.36 4.26
N LEU A 110 -6.42 -7.03 3.11
CA LEU A 110 -5.82 -6.65 1.83
C LEU A 110 -6.31 -5.26 1.40
N GLY A 111 -7.63 -5.03 1.45
CA GLY A 111 -8.24 -3.74 1.11
C GLY A 111 -7.73 -2.60 1.99
N ASN A 112 -7.61 -2.82 3.30
CA ASN A 112 -7.11 -1.82 4.25
C ASN A 112 -5.64 -1.46 3.96
N ARG A 113 -4.79 -2.46 3.67
CA ARG A 113 -3.39 -2.26 3.28
C ARG A 113 -3.27 -1.46 1.99
N LEU A 114 -4.05 -1.80 0.97
CA LEU A 114 -4.04 -1.06 -0.30
C LEU A 114 -4.47 0.40 -0.11
N ARG A 115 -5.50 0.67 0.70
CA ARG A 115 -5.91 2.05 1.03
C ARG A 115 -4.79 2.80 1.74
N PHE A 116 -4.15 2.18 2.72
CA PHE A 116 -3.03 2.80 3.44
C PHE A 116 -1.83 3.05 2.54
N PHE A 117 -1.40 2.07 1.75
CA PHE A 117 -0.25 2.23 0.84
C PHE A 117 -0.51 3.28 -0.22
N ARG A 118 -1.75 3.41 -0.71
CA ARG A 118 -2.16 4.50 -1.60
C ARG A 118 -2.05 5.86 -0.90
N ALA A 119 -2.39 5.96 0.38
CA ALA A 119 -2.23 7.18 1.18
C ALA A 119 -0.77 7.53 1.52
N ALA A 120 0.04 6.53 1.85
CA ALA A 120 1.43 6.72 2.26
C ALA A 120 2.41 6.89 1.09
N PHE A 121 2.20 6.18 -0.02
CA PHE A 121 3.15 6.13 -1.15
C PHE A 121 2.60 6.72 -2.46
N GLY A 122 1.28 6.76 -2.63
CA GLY A 122 0.64 7.14 -3.91
C GLY A 122 0.87 8.59 -4.35
N TRP A 123 0.68 8.82 -5.65
CA TRP A 123 0.69 10.16 -6.28
C TRP A 123 -0.59 10.95 -5.95
N GLU A 124 -0.52 12.29 -5.97
CA GLU A 124 -1.51 13.35 -5.66
C GLU A 124 -2.97 12.97 -5.31
N GLY A 125 -3.60 12.04 -6.01
CA GLY A 125 -4.94 11.54 -5.69
C GLY A 125 -4.99 10.45 -4.61
N GLY A 126 -3.86 10.04 -4.03
CA GLY A 126 -3.77 8.95 -3.05
C GLY A 126 -3.81 9.37 -1.59
N ALA A 127 -3.44 10.62 -1.27
CA ALA A 127 -3.38 11.14 0.09
C ALA A 127 -4.77 11.24 0.74
N ALA A 128 -4.84 11.05 2.06
CA ALA A 128 -6.02 11.41 2.84
C ALA A 128 -6.37 12.89 2.61
N LYS A 129 -7.66 13.23 2.52
CA LYS A 129 -8.12 14.60 2.27
C LYS A 129 -7.99 15.50 3.49
N ASP A 130 -8.14 14.91 4.67
CA ASP A 130 -8.07 15.61 5.95
C ASP A 130 -7.53 14.67 7.05
N LEU A 131 -7.36 15.23 8.26
CA LEU A 131 -6.87 14.46 9.41
C LEU A 131 -7.81 13.33 9.85
N ALA A 132 -9.12 13.49 9.66
CA ALA A 132 -10.09 12.48 10.06
C ALA A 132 -10.05 11.27 9.13
N GLU A 133 -9.94 11.49 7.81
CA GLU A 133 -9.68 10.45 6.83
C GLU A 133 -8.32 9.80 7.04
N ALA A 134 -7.27 10.57 7.36
CA ALA A 134 -5.96 10.02 7.70
C ALA A 134 -6.03 9.09 8.93
N GLY A 135 -6.76 9.48 9.97
CA GLY A 135 -6.98 8.64 11.15
C GLY A 135 -7.75 7.37 10.86
N ARG A 136 -8.79 7.42 10.01
CA ARG A 136 -9.54 6.22 9.60
C ARG A 136 -8.67 5.26 8.79
N ILE A 137 -7.91 5.76 7.81
CA ILE A 137 -7.00 4.94 7.00
C ILE A 137 -5.92 4.30 7.90
N ALA A 138 -5.39 5.05 8.85
CA ALA A 138 -4.43 4.55 9.83
C ALA A 138 -5.04 3.48 10.75
N ALA A 139 -6.26 3.68 11.24
CA ALA A 139 -6.97 2.73 12.09
C ALA A 139 -7.28 1.42 11.34
N ASP A 140 -7.80 1.53 10.11
CA ASP A 140 -8.08 0.39 9.24
C ASP A 140 -6.83 -0.45 8.96
N PHE A 141 -5.69 0.20 8.74
CA PHE A 141 -4.41 -0.47 8.51
C PHE A 141 -3.96 -1.32 9.71
N LEU A 142 -4.17 -0.80 10.92
CA LEU A 142 -3.78 -1.43 12.18
C LEU A 142 -4.83 -2.40 12.73
N ALA A 143 -6.01 -2.48 12.09
CA ALA A 143 -7.11 -3.31 12.54
C ALA A 143 -6.70 -4.79 12.63
N PRO A 144 -7.10 -5.50 13.70
CA PRO A 144 -6.86 -6.93 13.82
C PRO A 144 -7.72 -7.70 12.81
N LEU A 145 -7.36 -8.97 12.58
CA LEU A 145 -8.26 -9.89 11.90
C LEU A 145 -9.51 -10.14 12.77
N PRO A 146 -10.66 -10.48 12.16
CA PRO A 146 -11.85 -10.88 12.91
C PRO A 146 -11.52 -11.95 13.96
N GLY A 147 -12.00 -11.75 15.19
CA GLY A 147 -11.76 -12.66 16.31
C GLY A 147 -10.39 -12.55 16.99
N GLN A 148 -9.47 -11.70 16.50
CA GLN A 148 -8.18 -11.48 17.14
C GLN A 148 -8.20 -10.21 18.01
N PRO A 149 -7.49 -10.20 19.16
CA PRO A 149 -7.35 -9.01 19.96
C PRO A 149 -6.54 -7.94 19.21
N PRO A 150 -6.82 -6.64 19.44
CA PRO A 150 -6.07 -5.57 18.80
C PRO A 150 -4.61 -5.58 19.28
N ARG A 151 -3.68 -5.67 18.32
CA ARG A 151 -2.25 -5.51 18.60
C ARG A 151 -1.87 -4.04 18.85
N PHE A 152 -2.60 -3.11 18.26
CA PHE A 152 -2.29 -1.69 18.32
C PHE A 152 -3.49 -0.89 18.84
N VAL A 153 -3.19 0.15 19.63
CA VAL A 153 -4.14 1.20 20.00
C VAL A 153 -3.70 2.47 19.28
N LEU A 154 -4.58 3.04 18.47
CA LEU A 154 -4.32 4.29 17.75
C LEU A 154 -5.06 5.45 18.41
N GLU A 155 -4.34 6.54 18.67
CA GLU A 155 -4.90 7.80 19.14
C GLU A 155 -4.59 8.93 18.15
N GLY A 156 -5.62 9.63 17.69
CA GLY A 156 -5.48 10.73 16.73
C GLY A 156 -5.64 10.29 15.27
N PRO A 157 -5.17 11.08 14.29
CA PRO A 157 -4.40 12.31 14.45
C PRO A 157 -5.14 13.42 15.19
N LYS A 158 -4.48 14.09 16.13
CA LYS A 158 -4.96 15.34 16.75
C LYS A 158 -4.22 16.54 16.15
N GLY A 159 -4.91 17.68 16.02
CA GLY A 159 -4.31 18.95 15.59
C GLY A 159 -4.97 19.52 14.33
N THR A 160 -4.17 20.13 13.47
CA THR A 160 -4.63 20.89 12.28
C THR A 160 -3.92 20.43 11.01
N ASP A 161 -4.47 20.80 9.85
CA ASP A 161 -3.94 20.42 8.54
C ASP A 161 -2.43 20.78 8.43
N PRO A 162 -1.54 19.79 8.20
CA PRO A 162 -0.11 20.03 8.06
C PRO A 162 0.29 20.62 6.69
N GLY A 163 -0.67 20.78 5.78
CA GLY A 163 -0.45 21.28 4.44
C GLY A 163 0.11 20.21 3.49
N PRO A 164 0.60 20.63 2.30
CA PRO A 164 0.98 19.71 1.23
C PRO A 164 2.03 18.68 1.67
N GLY A 165 1.75 17.41 1.38
CA GLY A 165 2.60 16.26 1.72
C GLY A 165 2.61 15.87 3.20
N GLY A 166 2.08 16.69 4.11
CA GLY A 166 2.14 16.45 5.55
C GLY A 166 1.37 15.21 6.01
N LEU A 167 0.15 14.99 5.50
CA LEU A 167 -0.61 13.77 5.81
C LEU A 167 0.07 12.51 5.27
N LYS A 168 0.67 12.58 4.08
CA LYS A 168 1.44 11.47 3.49
C LYS A 168 2.64 11.13 4.37
N LEU A 169 3.37 12.17 4.81
CA LEU A 169 4.51 12.00 5.72
C LEU A 169 4.08 11.45 7.09
N LEU A 170 2.94 11.88 7.63
CA LEU A 170 2.39 11.35 8.88
C LEU A 170 2.10 9.85 8.78
N HIS A 171 1.52 9.36 7.69
CA HIS A 171 1.31 7.92 7.48
C HIS A 171 2.63 7.16 7.38
N LEU A 172 3.66 7.72 6.74
CA LEU A 172 4.99 7.11 6.68
C LEU A 172 5.63 7.03 8.06
N LEU A 173 5.54 8.08 8.88
CA LEU A 173 6.00 8.04 10.27
C LEU A 173 5.22 7.01 11.09
N MET A 174 3.90 6.89 10.89
CA MET A 174 3.09 5.89 11.56
C MET A 174 3.49 4.47 11.16
N LEU A 175 3.75 4.21 9.88
CA LEU A 175 4.24 2.93 9.40
C LEU A 175 5.54 2.54 10.12
N LEU A 176 6.53 3.44 10.14
CA LEU A 176 7.79 3.23 10.85
C LEU A 176 7.59 3.03 12.36
N GLY A 177 6.68 3.78 12.98
CA GLY A 177 6.34 3.64 14.39
C GLY A 177 5.70 2.28 14.70
N SER A 178 4.83 1.78 13.84
CA SER A 178 4.21 0.46 13.99
C SER A 178 5.23 -0.68 13.86
N GLU A 179 6.21 -0.53 12.97
CA GLU A 179 7.31 -1.49 12.78
C GLU A 179 8.29 -1.49 13.96
N ALA A 180 8.42 -0.35 14.64
CA ALA A 180 9.22 -0.24 15.85
C ALA A 180 8.62 -0.98 17.05
N LEU A 181 7.36 -1.45 16.95
CA LEU A 181 6.63 -2.08 18.04
C LEU A 181 6.43 -3.58 17.78
N PRO A 182 7.43 -4.44 18.03
CA PRO A 182 7.39 -5.87 17.66
C PRO A 182 6.25 -6.64 18.34
N ARG A 183 5.79 -6.19 19.51
CA ARG A 183 4.68 -6.80 20.26
C ARG A 183 3.39 -6.00 20.21
N GLY A 184 3.34 -4.97 19.36
CA GLY A 184 2.25 -4.00 19.38
C GLY A 184 2.43 -2.96 20.48
N GLY A 185 1.40 -2.16 20.71
CA GLY A 185 1.45 -1.04 21.63
C GLY A 185 0.53 0.11 21.24
N ARG A 186 0.85 1.31 21.70
CA ARG A 186 0.09 2.52 21.42
C ARG A 186 0.83 3.40 20.42
N LEU A 187 0.08 3.92 19.45
CA LEU A 187 0.51 4.93 18.49
C LEU A 187 -0.33 6.19 18.70
N THR A 188 0.31 7.29 19.10
CA THR A 188 -0.36 8.58 19.24
C THR A 188 0.14 9.52 18.15
N LEU A 189 -0.78 9.96 17.29
CA LEU A 189 -0.50 10.80 16.11
C LEU A 189 -0.92 12.24 16.39
N THR A 190 -0.03 13.17 16.08
CA THR A 190 -0.31 14.61 16.12
C THR A 190 0.21 15.29 14.86
N ALA A 191 -0.51 16.32 14.41
CA ALA A 191 -0.18 17.06 13.20
C ALA A 191 -0.49 18.54 13.36
N SER A 192 0.42 19.37 12.87
CA SER A 192 0.26 20.81 12.68
C SER A 192 1.09 21.24 11.45
N PRO A 193 0.91 22.48 10.96
CA PRO A 193 1.67 22.99 9.81
C PRO A 193 3.20 23.02 10.01
N GLN A 194 3.68 22.96 11.26
CA GLN A 194 5.10 23.02 11.62
C GLN A 194 5.62 21.72 12.23
N THR A 195 4.75 20.81 12.68
CA THR A 195 5.18 19.59 13.39
C THR A 195 4.26 18.43 13.12
N LEU A 196 4.84 17.31 12.71
CA LEU A 196 4.23 15.99 12.71
C LEU A 196 4.91 15.16 13.80
N CYS A 197 4.14 14.39 14.54
CA CYS A 197 4.68 13.53 15.58
C CYS A 197 3.88 12.23 15.68
N VAL A 198 4.61 11.12 15.77
CA VAL A 198 4.12 9.78 16.04
C VAL A 198 4.88 9.25 17.25
N LEU A 199 4.19 9.20 18.38
CA LEU A 199 4.69 8.55 19.58
C LEU A 199 4.29 7.08 19.54
N ALA A 200 5.29 6.20 19.44
CA ALA A 200 5.13 4.75 19.43
C ALA A 200 5.62 4.17 20.76
N GLU A 201 4.70 3.60 21.56
CA GLU A 201 5.00 3.10 22.89
C GLU A 201 4.59 1.63 23.03
N GLY A 202 5.49 0.79 23.55
CA GLY A 202 5.23 -0.63 23.69
C GLY A 202 6.46 -1.43 24.10
N GLN A 203 6.23 -2.68 24.50
CA GLN A 203 7.29 -3.53 25.01
C GLN A 203 8.30 -3.89 23.91
N GLY A 204 9.57 -3.55 24.14
CA GLY A 204 10.65 -3.79 23.18
C GLY A 204 10.63 -2.84 21.99
N ALA A 205 10.04 -1.64 22.16
CA ALA A 205 10.04 -0.61 21.15
C ALA A 205 11.47 -0.28 20.68
N ASN A 206 11.76 -0.49 19.41
CA ASN A 206 13.07 -0.21 18.83
C ASN A 206 12.99 -0.09 17.31
N LEU A 207 13.65 0.93 16.74
CA LEU A 207 13.88 0.96 15.30
C LEU A 207 14.97 -0.04 14.93
N ASN A 208 14.79 -0.71 13.79
CA ASN A 208 15.89 -1.44 13.18
C ASN A 208 17.08 -0.48 12.94
N HIS A 209 18.30 -0.96 13.20
CA HIS A 209 19.53 -0.20 13.06
C HIS A 209 19.66 0.50 11.69
N GLU A 210 19.38 -0.20 10.58
CA GLU A 210 19.46 0.36 9.23
C GLU A 210 18.48 1.52 9.05
N THR A 211 17.24 1.34 9.50
CA THR A 211 16.20 2.38 9.47
C THR A 211 16.61 3.61 10.29
N ALA A 212 17.14 3.39 11.50
CA ALA A 212 17.59 4.48 12.38
C ALA A 212 18.76 5.27 11.76
N VAL A 213 19.75 4.58 11.19
CA VAL A 213 20.89 5.21 10.50
C VAL A 213 20.43 6.00 9.29
N MET A 214 19.52 5.44 8.48
CA MET A 214 18.99 6.11 7.31
C MET A 214 18.18 7.36 7.69
N LEU A 215 17.34 7.29 8.73
CA LEU A 215 16.54 8.42 9.19
C LEU A 215 17.41 9.60 9.64
N GLN A 216 18.51 9.33 10.35
CA GLN A 216 19.47 10.34 10.80
C GLN A 216 20.29 10.94 9.66
N GLY A 217 20.25 10.34 8.46
CA GLY A 217 20.93 10.85 7.28
C GLY A 217 22.45 10.83 7.34
N ARG A 218 23.03 9.86 8.07
CA ARG A 218 24.50 9.68 8.16
C ARG A 218 25.12 9.34 6.80
N ALA A 219 26.38 9.74 6.60
CA ALA A 219 27.11 9.62 5.34
C ALA A 219 27.34 8.16 4.90
N GLU A 220 27.46 7.23 5.84
CA GLU A 220 27.65 5.79 5.59
C GLU A 220 26.36 5.02 5.89
N ALA A 221 25.27 5.36 5.19
CA ALA A 221 24.06 4.56 5.28
C ALA A 221 24.29 3.19 4.63
N PRO A 222 23.81 2.08 5.23
CA PRO A 222 23.90 0.77 4.60
C PRO A 222 23.14 0.75 3.25
N PRO A 223 23.45 -0.21 2.36
CA PRO A 223 22.74 -0.34 1.10
C PRO A 223 21.22 -0.44 1.31
N PRO A 224 20.40 0.25 0.50
CA PRO A 224 18.97 0.27 0.69
C PRO A 224 18.33 -1.09 0.38
N THR A 225 17.40 -1.51 1.23
CA THR A 225 16.65 -2.78 1.11
C THR A 225 15.15 -2.50 1.01
N PRO A 226 14.31 -3.48 0.62
CA PRO A 226 12.86 -3.28 0.61
C PRO A 226 12.31 -2.88 1.98
N ARG A 227 12.95 -3.35 3.06
CA ARG A 227 12.59 -2.97 4.43
C ARG A 227 12.83 -1.48 4.70
N THR A 228 13.93 -0.92 4.21
CA THR A 228 14.29 0.48 4.44
C THR A 228 13.72 1.44 3.38
N ALA A 229 13.09 0.93 2.33
CA ALA A 229 12.48 1.75 1.28
C ALA A 229 11.49 2.81 1.81
N PRO A 230 10.62 2.52 2.81
CA PRO A 230 9.72 3.53 3.37
C PRO A 230 10.44 4.73 4.02
N VAL A 231 11.56 4.50 4.73
CA VAL A 231 12.32 5.61 5.35
C VAL A 231 13.04 6.45 4.30
N LEU A 232 13.55 5.84 3.22
CA LEU A 232 14.14 6.57 2.10
C LEU A 232 13.10 7.43 1.40
N PHE A 233 11.92 6.88 1.15
CA PHE A 233 10.81 7.61 0.58
C PHE A 233 10.36 8.76 1.48
N ALA A 234 10.24 8.53 2.79
CA ALA A 234 9.92 9.57 3.76
C ALA A 234 10.94 10.71 3.76
N ARG A 235 12.24 10.41 3.65
CA ARG A 235 13.30 11.43 3.56
C ARG A 235 13.23 12.22 2.26
N ALA A 236 12.99 11.57 1.13
CA ALA A 236 12.83 12.24 -0.16
C ALA A 236 11.63 13.20 -0.12
N LEU A 237 10.48 12.72 0.37
CA LEU A 237 9.28 13.53 0.55
C LEU A 237 9.52 14.69 1.51
N ALA A 238 10.17 14.44 2.66
CA ALA A 238 10.49 15.47 3.63
C ALA A 238 11.34 16.58 3.02
N ARG A 239 12.40 16.22 2.27
CA ARG A 239 13.25 17.19 1.56
C ARG A 239 12.47 18.01 0.53
N GLU A 240 11.62 17.35 -0.26
CA GLU A 240 10.79 18.01 -1.29
C GLU A 240 9.78 18.99 -0.68
N THR A 241 9.24 18.68 0.50
CA THR A 241 8.17 19.46 1.16
C THR A 241 8.65 20.32 2.33
N GLY A 242 9.97 20.43 2.52
CA GLY A 242 10.61 21.31 3.51
C GLY A 242 10.56 20.81 4.95
N TRP A 243 10.39 19.50 5.18
CA TRP A 243 10.44 18.90 6.51
C TRP A 243 11.81 18.30 6.83
N THR A 244 12.13 18.27 8.12
CA THR A 244 13.29 17.59 8.69
C THR A 244 12.80 16.47 9.61
N LEU A 245 13.26 15.24 9.35
CA LEU A 245 12.88 14.06 10.13
C LEU A 245 13.78 13.88 11.35
N SER A 246 13.21 13.42 12.46
CA SER A 246 13.95 12.98 13.64
C SER A 246 13.33 11.73 14.27
N ALA A 247 14.16 10.99 15.00
CA ALA A 247 13.74 9.89 15.87
C ALA A 247 14.46 10.01 17.20
N GLU A 248 13.70 9.95 18.29
CA GLU A 248 14.21 10.03 19.65
C GLU A 248 13.63 8.87 20.47
N ALA A 249 14.49 8.14 21.18
CA ALA A 249 14.03 7.12 22.11
C ALA A 249 13.33 7.78 23.30
N THR A 250 12.25 7.16 23.80
CA THR A 250 11.56 7.57 25.01
C THR A 250 11.59 6.42 26.03
N PRO A 251 11.33 6.66 27.33
CA PRO A 251 11.41 5.61 28.35
C PRO A 251 10.57 4.35 28.08
N GLY A 252 9.48 4.48 27.30
CA GLY A 252 8.60 3.36 26.94
C GLY A 252 8.46 3.12 25.44
N GLY A 253 9.30 3.76 24.61
CA GLY A 253 8.99 3.89 23.20
C GLY A 253 9.98 4.68 22.36
N LEU A 254 9.43 5.28 21.32
CA LEU A 254 10.12 6.07 20.32
C LEU A 254 9.19 7.21 19.88
N ASN A 255 9.74 8.41 19.77
CA ASN A 255 9.10 9.55 19.14
C ASN A 255 9.67 9.76 17.73
N LEU A 256 8.83 9.60 16.72
CA LEU A 256 9.14 9.91 15.32
C LEU A 256 8.53 11.24 14.96
N ALA A 257 9.33 12.20 14.52
CA ALA A 257 8.84 13.54 14.22
C ALA A 257 9.32 14.06 12.86
N ALA A 258 8.54 14.99 12.32
CA ALA A 258 8.96 15.85 11.23
C ALA A 258 8.70 17.31 11.63
N LYS A 259 9.69 18.19 11.44
CA LYS A 259 9.59 19.63 11.74
C LYS A 259 9.90 20.46 10.50
N ARG A 260 9.22 21.59 10.35
CA ARG A 260 9.42 22.57 9.28
C ARG A 260 9.97 23.88 9.84
#